data_AF-A0AAW4VX58-F1
#
_entry.id   AF-A0AAW4VX58-F1
#
_cell.length_a   1.000
_cell.length_b   1.000
_cell.length_c   1.000
_cell.angle_alpha   90.00
_cell.angle_beta   90.00
_cell.angle_gamma   90.00
#
_symmetry.space_group_name_H-M   'P 1'
#
loop_
_entity.id
_entity.type
_entity.pdbx_description
1 polymer ?
#
loop_
_entity_poly.entity_id
_entity_poly.type
_entity_poly.pdbx_seq_one_letter_code
_entity_poly.pdbx_strand_id
1 'polypeptide(L)'
;NEPKLWGTVIGKDEALKLIQTVSELEEELQTRLSDEAYSRIVFSLGFSLYRIRNGREIEEDFLYPGLEESNEYQIISRRGRELEKKFGVFFSEKEKAYLSSLFI
;
A
#
# COMPACT_ATOMS: atom_id res chain seq x y z
N ASN A 1 -9.43 -14.55 -18.05
CA ASN A 1 -9.73 -13.15 -18.42
C ASN A 1 -9.64 -12.23 -17.21
N GLU A 2 -8.43 -12.12 -16.65
CA GLU A 2 -8.07 -11.21 -15.55
C GLU A 2 -8.08 -9.70 -15.90
N PRO A 3 -7.95 -9.24 -17.17
CA PRO A 3 -7.97 -7.81 -17.49
C PRO A 3 -9.31 -7.11 -17.17
N LYS A 4 -10.41 -7.87 -17.05
CA LYS A 4 -11.73 -7.32 -16.73
C LYS A 4 -11.92 -6.99 -15.25
N LEU A 5 -11.13 -7.59 -14.34
CA LEU A 5 -11.21 -7.31 -12.90
C LEU A 5 -10.79 -5.86 -12.63
N TRP A 6 -9.68 -5.39 -13.20
CA TRP A 6 -9.15 -4.05 -12.91
C TRP A 6 -10.09 -2.93 -13.35
N GLY A 7 -10.62 -3.01 -14.57
CA GLY A 7 -11.56 -1.99 -15.09
C GLY A 7 -12.89 -1.90 -14.33
N THR A 8 -13.26 -2.93 -13.56
CA THR A 8 -14.47 -2.94 -12.71
C THR A 8 -14.18 -2.76 -11.22
N VAL A 9 -12.96 -3.03 -10.75
CA VAL A 9 -12.58 -2.96 -9.32
C VAL A 9 -11.84 -1.66 -8.99
N ILE A 10 -11.00 -1.13 -9.89
CA ILE A 10 -10.22 0.10 -9.69
C ILE A 10 -10.42 1.01 -10.89
N GLY A 11 -11.22 2.07 -10.73
CA GLY A 11 -11.40 3.09 -11.77
C GLY A 11 -10.06 3.74 -12.16
N LYS A 12 -9.98 4.32 -13.37
CA LYS A 12 -8.75 4.96 -13.89
C LYS A 12 -8.13 5.96 -12.90
N ASP A 13 -8.96 6.79 -12.27
CA ASP A 13 -8.50 7.81 -11.32
C ASP A 13 -7.88 7.18 -10.06
N GLU A 14 -8.41 6.03 -9.65
CA GLU A 14 -7.91 5.28 -8.50
C GLU A 14 -6.56 4.63 -8.82
N ALA A 15 -6.38 4.10 -10.03
CA ALA A 15 -5.10 3.57 -10.50
C ALA A 15 -4.00 4.65 -10.51
N LEU A 16 -4.33 5.87 -10.94
CA LEU A 16 -3.41 7.01 -10.89
C LEU A 16 -3.02 7.38 -9.45
N LYS A 17 -3.98 7.38 -8.51
CA LYS A 17 -3.68 7.62 -7.08
C LYS A 17 -2.76 6.56 -6.49
N LEU A 18 -2.94 5.29 -6.86
CA LEU A 18 -2.09 4.19 -6.41
C LEU A 18 -0.65 4.40 -6.89
N ILE A 19 -0.45 4.60 -8.19
CA ILE A 19 0.87 4.86 -8.79
C ILE A 19 1.53 6.08 -8.12
N GLN A 20 0.80 7.19 -8.02
CA GLN A 20 1.31 8.40 -7.39
C GLN A 20 1.72 8.16 -5.93
N THR A 21 0.95 7.39 -5.17
CA THR A 21 1.28 7.06 -3.78
C THR A 21 2.57 6.25 -3.68
N VAL A 22 2.77 5.27 -4.56
CA VAL A 22 4.01 4.47 -4.55
C VAL A 22 5.21 5.32 -4.95
N SER A 23 5.07 6.20 -5.94
CA SER A 23 6.13 7.16 -6.30
C SER A 23 6.49 8.12 -5.16
N GLU A 24 5.49 8.66 -4.45
CA GLU A 24 5.72 9.53 -3.30
C GLU A 24 6.44 8.79 -2.16
N LEU A 25 6.09 7.53 -1.91
CA LEU A 25 6.76 6.70 -0.90
C LEU A 25 8.19 6.33 -1.32
N GLU A 26 8.41 5.99 -2.59
CA GLU A 26 9.74 5.72 -3.14
C GLU A 26 10.69 6.91 -2.94
N GLU A 27 10.22 8.12 -3.26
CA GLU A 27 10.96 9.37 -3.07
C GLU A 27 11.25 9.65 -1.59
N GLU A 28 10.24 9.53 -0.73
CA GLU A 28 10.36 9.80 0.72
C GLU A 28 11.29 8.79 1.42
N LEU A 29 11.27 7.52 0.97
CA LEU A 29 12.16 6.47 1.46
C LEU A 29 13.58 6.57 0.88
N GLN A 30 13.82 7.48 -0.08
CA GLN A 30 15.09 7.61 -0.80
C GLN A 30 15.58 6.28 -1.39
N THR A 31 14.64 5.45 -1.82
CA THR A 31 14.92 4.14 -2.43
C THR A 31 14.66 4.20 -3.93
N ARG A 32 15.24 3.27 -4.68
CA ARG A 32 14.95 3.09 -6.10
C ARG A 32 14.46 1.67 -6.33
N LEU A 33 13.18 1.54 -6.59
CA LEU A 33 12.53 0.27 -6.86
C LEU A 33 12.87 -0.21 -8.28
N SER A 34 12.96 -1.52 -8.45
CA SER A 34 12.91 -2.11 -9.79
C SER A 34 11.47 -2.02 -10.33
N ASP A 35 11.29 -2.09 -11.65
CA ASP A 35 9.95 -2.10 -12.26
C ASP A 35 9.06 -3.23 -11.70
N GLU A 36 9.66 -4.38 -11.40
CA GLU A 36 8.98 -5.52 -10.77
C GLU A 36 8.53 -5.18 -9.33
N ALA A 37 9.42 -4.65 -8.51
CA ALA A 37 9.09 -4.27 -7.13
C ALA A 37 8.03 -3.16 -7.10
N TYR A 38 8.19 -2.14 -7.94
CA TYR A 38 7.27 -1.01 -8.06
C TYR A 38 5.87 -1.49 -8.46
N SER A 39 5.76 -2.30 -9.52
CA SER A 39 4.47 -2.85 -9.96
C SER A 39 3.83 -3.73 -8.88
N ARG A 40 4.60 -4.60 -8.22
CA ARG A 40 4.13 -5.42 -7.09
C ARG A 40 3.56 -4.57 -5.95
N ILE A 41 4.22 -3.46 -5.59
CA ILE A 41 3.75 -2.58 -4.51
C ILE A 41 2.45 -1.87 -4.92
N VAL A 42 2.36 -1.33 -6.14
CA VAL A 42 1.13 -0.71 -6.67
C VAL A 42 -0.04 -1.70 -6.61
N PHE A 43 0.19 -2.93 -7.08
CA PHE A 43 -0.81 -4.00 -7.03
C PHE A 43 -1.22 -4.36 -5.61
N SER A 44 -0.24 -4.49 -4.71
CA SER A 44 -0.47 -4.86 -3.31
C SER A 44 -1.26 -3.80 -2.56
N LEU A 45 -0.97 -2.51 -2.78
CA LEU A 45 -1.75 -1.40 -2.22
C LEU A 45 -3.19 -1.42 -2.75
N GLY A 46 -3.38 -1.69 -4.04
CA GLY A 46 -4.72 -1.90 -4.63
C GLY A 46 -5.49 -3.03 -3.93
N PHE A 47 -4.81 -4.15 -3.61
CA PHE A 47 -5.42 -5.25 -2.86
C PHE A 47 -5.73 -4.89 -1.41
N SER A 48 -4.87 -4.13 -0.72
CA SER A 48 -5.17 -3.59 0.62
C SER A 48 -6.46 -2.78 0.61
N LEU A 49 -6.61 -1.85 -0.34
CA LEU A 49 -7.84 -1.07 -0.47
C LEU A 49 -9.06 -1.93 -0.75
N TYR A 50 -8.92 -2.94 -1.62
CA TYR A 50 -9.99 -3.89 -1.91
C TYR A 50 -10.39 -4.69 -0.67
N ARG A 51 -9.44 -5.19 0.13
CA ARG A 51 -9.75 -5.90 1.39
C ARG A 51 -10.50 -4.98 2.35
N ILE A 52 -9.94 -3.81 2.65
CA ILE A 52 -10.49 -2.86 3.63
C ILE A 52 -11.92 -2.45 3.24
N ARG A 53 -12.15 -2.10 1.97
CA ARG A 53 -13.49 -1.70 1.48
C ARG A 53 -14.54 -2.81 1.56
N ASN A 54 -14.10 -4.06 1.62
CA ASN A 54 -14.96 -5.23 1.77
C ASN A 54 -15.01 -5.75 3.22
N GLY A 55 -14.58 -4.94 4.20
CA GLY A 55 -14.59 -5.32 5.61
C GLY A 55 -13.64 -6.46 5.96
N ARG A 56 -12.60 -6.67 5.13
CA ARG A 56 -11.53 -7.65 5.36
C ARG A 56 -10.25 -6.93 5.78
N GLU A 57 -9.43 -7.67 6.50
CA GLU A 57 -8.05 -7.28 6.85
C GLU A 57 -7.11 -8.32 6.27
N ILE A 58 -5.82 -7.99 6.15
CA ILE A 58 -4.79 -8.99 5.93
C ILE A 58 -4.76 -10.00 7.09
N GLU A 59 -4.66 -11.29 6.75
CA GLU A 59 -4.70 -12.37 7.74
C GLU A 59 -3.31 -12.66 8.28
N GLU A 60 -2.29 -12.56 7.43
CA GLU A 60 -0.91 -12.80 7.78
C GLU A 60 -0.38 -11.71 8.72
N ASP A 61 0.42 -12.14 9.69
CA ASP A 61 1.07 -11.24 10.63
C ASP A 61 2.38 -10.71 10.05
N PHE A 62 2.37 -9.44 9.66
CA PHE A 62 3.55 -8.72 9.21
C PHE A 62 4.22 -7.93 10.33
N LEU A 63 3.65 -7.89 11.55
CA LEU A 63 4.28 -7.22 12.69
C LEU A 63 5.34 -8.15 13.29
N TYR A 64 6.59 -8.01 12.83
CA TYR A 64 7.73 -8.73 13.38
C TYR A 64 8.66 -7.82 14.19
N PRO A 65 9.45 -8.36 15.14
CA PRO A 65 10.38 -7.56 15.93
C PRO A 65 11.35 -6.78 15.04
N GLY A 66 11.46 -5.47 15.24
CA GLY A 66 12.30 -4.59 14.43
C GLY A 66 11.56 -3.85 13.31
N LEU A 67 10.32 -4.24 12.97
CA LEU A 67 9.56 -3.55 11.92
C LEU A 67 9.13 -2.15 12.38
N GLU A 68 8.65 -1.99 13.60
CA GLU A 68 8.20 -0.69 14.08
C GLU A 68 9.35 0.34 14.10
N GLU A 69 10.59 -0.11 14.30
CA GLU A 69 11.79 0.72 14.26
C GLU A 69 12.31 0.97 12.83
N SER A 70 11.77 0.28 11.82
CA SER A 70 12.19 0.42 10.43
C SER A 70 11.77 1.79 9.86
N ASN A 71 12.59 2.32 8.96
CA ASN A 71 12.32 3.59 8.31
C ASN A 71 11.02 3.53 7.47
N GLU A 72 10.79 2.40 6.82
CA GLU A 72 9.61 2.08 6.02
C GLU A 72 8.33 2.15 6.88
N TYR A 73 8.34 1.53 8.07
CA TYR A 73 7.19 1.56 8.96
C TYR A 73 6.92 2.95 9.51
N GLN A 74 7.96 3.68 9.92
CA GLN A 74 7.82 5.03 10.45
C GLN A 74 7.26 6.01 9.40
N ILE A 75 7.75 5.96 8.16
CA ILE A 75 7.26 6.80 7.06
C ILE A 75 5.81 6.45 6.72
N ILE A 76 5.50 5.18 6.52
CA ILE A 76 4.14 4.75 6.16
C ILE A 76 3.15 5.05 7.29
N SER A 77 3.53 4.85 8.55
CA SER A 77 2.70 5.19 9.71
C SER A 77 2.42 6.68 9.81
N ARG A 78 3.43 7.53 9.53
CA ARG A 78 3.26 8.98 9.45
C ARG A 78 2.33 9.40 8.31
N ARG A 79 2.43 8.76 7.14
CA ARG A 79 1.55 8.98 5.98
C ARG A 79 0.15 8.37 6.16
N GLY A 80 -0.06 7.50 7.16
CA GLY A 80 -1.31 6.75 7.37
C GLY A 80 -2.58 7.61 7.26
N ARG A 81 -2.66 8.73 8.00
CA ARG A 81 -3.83 9.64 7.93
C ARG A 81 -4.06 10.26 6.55
N GLU A 82 -2.99 10.52 5.82
CA GLU A 82 -3.10 11.04 4.45
C GLU A 82 -3.62 9.95 3.51
N LEU A 83 -3.08 8.73 3.60
CA LEU A 83 -3.55 7.58 2.83
C LEU A 83 -5.04 7.31 3.08
N GLU A 84 -5.45 7.31 4.34
CA GLU A 84 -6.85 7.16 4.75
C GLU A 84 -7.75 8.22 4.10
N LYS A 85 -7.33 9.48 4.12
CA LYS A 85 -8.05 10.58 3.47
C LYS A 85 -8.07 10.45 1.94
N LYS A 86 -6.95 10.06 1.33
CA LYS A 86 -6.76 9.94 -0.13
C LYS A 86 -7.66 8.85 -0.72
N PHE A 87 -7.83 7.76 0.01
CA PHE A 87 -8.57 6.58 -0.45
C PHE A 87 -9.94 6.38 0.22
N GLY A 88 -10.27 7.16 1.24
CA GLY A 88 -11.54 7.06 1.97
C GLY A 88 -11.69 5.73 2.70
N VAL A 89 -10.61 5.25 3.32
CA VAL A 89 -10.55 3.98 4.06
C VAL A 89 -9.86 4.19 5.41
N PHE A 90 -9.96 3.22 6.32
CA PHE A 90 -9.14 3.16 7.54
C PHE A 90 -7.99 2.17 7.34
N PHE A 91 -6.75 2.61 7.56
CA PHE A 91 -5.57 1.76 7.40
C PHE A 91 -5.16 1.27 8.79
N SER A 92 -5.42 -0.01 9.07
CA SER A 92 -5.01 -0.61 10.34
C SER A 92 -3.49 -0.72 10.45
N GLU A 93 -2.99 -0.94 11.66
CA GLU A 93 -1.55 -1.19 11.88
C GLU A 93 -1.05 -2.40 11.08
N LYS A 94 -1.88 -3.45 10.91
CA LYS A 94 -1.51 -4.61 10.10
C LYS A 94 -1.36 -4.28 8.61
N GLU A 95 -2.26 -3.47 8.06
CA GLU A 95 -2.15 -3.05 6.65
C GLU A 95 -0.97 -2.09 6.43
N LYS A 96 -0.62 -1.27 7.45
CA LYS A 96 0.62 -0.47 7.43
C LYS A 96 1.85 -1.37 7.47
N ALA A 97 1.89 -2.34 8.37
CA ALA A 97 2.97 -3.31 8.49
C ALA A 97 3.18 -4.10 7.20
N TYR A 98 2.09 -4.58 6.60
CA TYR A 98 2.11 -5.21 5.30
C TYR A 98 2.72 -4.30 4.24
N LEU A 99 2.22 -3.07 4.10
CA LEU A 99 2.73 -2.13 3.10
C LEU A 99 4.23 -1.84 3.31
N SER A 100 4.67 -1.65 4.55
CA SER A 100 6.08 -1.45 4.90
C SER A 100 6.95 -2.64 4.53
N SER A 101 6.46 -3.86 4.77
CA SER A 101 7.18 -5.09 4.42
C SER A 101 7.46 -5.24 2.91
N LEU A 102 6.75 -4.51 2.05
CA LEU A 102 6.97 -4.58 0.60
C LEU A 102 8.18 -3.75 0.13
N PHE A 103 8.67 -2.83 0.97
CA PHE A 103 9.83 -1.97 0.71
C PHE A 103 11.14 -2.50 1.32
N ILE A 104 11.05 -3.58 2.10
CA ILE A 104 12.17 -4.30 2.74
C ILE A 104 12.55 -5.51 1.87
#